data_AF-A0A947WND3-F1
#
_entry.id   AF-A0A947WND3-F1
#
_cell.length_a   1.000
_cell.length_b   1.000
_cell.length_c   1.000
_cell.angle_alpha   90.00
_cell.angle_beta   90.00
_cell.angle_gamma   90.00
#
_symmetry.space_group_name_H-M   'P 1'
#
loop_
_entity.id
_entity.type
_entity.pdbx_description
1 polymer ?
#
loop_
_entity_poly.entity_id
_entity_poly.type
_entity_poly.pdbx_seq_one_letter_code
_entity_poly.pdbx_strand_id
1 'polypeptide(L)'
;SQTGIDLNNEATGLVPTKEWKEKTKNEQWYIGDTYHLAIGQGDLLVTPLQVANFTSAFANNGNLYRPYMVTRILNQNNNPIRNIESQLIRNNFIDINNIKIARQGMREAVTLGSARALQSAPVTSAGKTGTAQWSSKKSPHAWFTGFAPYDNPEIVITILIEQGGEGSSTAVPIAKEVLDWYFKK
;
A
#
# COMPACT_ATOMS: atom_id res chain seq x y z
N SER A 1 0.70 -9.39 -9.53
CA SER A 1 -0.57 -9.80 -10.19
C SER A 1 -1.64 -8.79 -9.85
N GLN A 2 -2.69 -8.72 -10.66
CA GLN A 2 -3.90 -7.94 -10.35
C GLN A 2 -4.46 -8.29 -8.96
N THR A 3 -5.04 -7.31 -8.28
CA THR A 3 -5.77 -7.50 -7.00
C THR A 3 -7.12 -8.15 -7.23
N GLY A 4 -7.67 -8.03 -8.43
CA GLY A 4 -8.96 -8.57 -8.80
C GLY A 4 -10.13 -7.67 -8.41
N ILE A 5 -9.93 -6.38 -8.18
CA ILE A 5 -11.04 -5.44 -7.91
C ILE A 5 -12.18 -5.60 -8.93
N ASP A 6 -13.41 -5.32 -8.50
CA ASP A 6 -14.63 -5.30 -9.33
C ASP A 6 -14.69 -4.10 -10.30
N LEU A 7 -13.54 -3.73 -10.86
CA LEU A 7 -13.39 -2.72 -11.90
C LEU A 7 -12.69 -3.31 -13.12
N ASN A 8 -13.01 -2.75 -14.28
CA ASN A 8 -12.30 -3.06 -15.51
C ASN A 8 -10.93 -2.36 -15.52
N ASN A 9 -9.96 -2.93 -16.25
CA ASN A 9 -8.65 -2.33 -16.54
C ASN A 9 -7.69 -2.17 -15.35
N GLU A 10 -7.44 -3.24 -14.61
CA GLU A 10 -6.37 -3.25 -13.62
C GLU A 10 -5.00 -3.55 -14.25
N ALA A 11 -3.98 -2.71 -14.01
CA ALA A 11 -2.61 -3.03 -14.43
C ALA A 11 -2.01 -4.15 -13.55
N THR A 12 -1.25 -5.06 -14.16
CA THR A 12 -0.69 -6.23 -13.46
C THR A 12 0.47 -5.89 -12.53
N GLY A 13 1.11 -4.74 -12.72
CA GLY A 13 2.43 -4.43 -12.19
C GLY A 13 3.49 -5.40 -12.74
N LEU A 14 4.67 -5.39 -12.12
CA LEU A 14 5.79 -6.26 -12.43
C LEU A 14 6.58 -6.53 -11.14
N VAL A 15 6.69 -7.80 -10.76
CA VAL A 15 7.72 -8.27 -9.81
C VAL A 15 8.77 -8.97 -10.67
N PRO A 16 9.97 -8.38 -10.86
CA PRO A 16 10.95 -8.91 -11.79
C PRO A 16 11.52 -10.24 -11.29
N THR A 17 11.75 -11.17 -12.22
CA THR A 17 12.42 -12.46 -11.97
C THR A 17 13.60 -12.62 -12.90
N LYS A 18 14.43 -13.64 -12.67
CA LYS A 18 15.57 -13.97 -13.54
C LYS A 18 15.09 -14.24 -14.97
N GLU A 19 14.04 -15.05 -15.10
CA GLU A 19 13.46 -15.46 -16.37
C GLU A 19 12.84 -14.27 -17.11
N TRP A 20 12.18 -13.36 -16.39
CA TRP A 20 11.67 -12.12 -16.98
C TRP A 20 12.80 -11.25 -17.53
N LYS A 21 13.89 -11.07 -16.77
CA LYS A 21 15.00 -10.20 -17.16
C LYS A 21 15.72 -10.76 -18.39
N GLU A 22 15.99 -12.07 -18.41
CA GLU A 22 16.61 -12.74 -19.55
C GLU A 22 15.74 -12.60 -20.81
N LYS A 23 14.43 -12.86 -20.69
CA LYS A 23 13.51 -12.78 -21.82
C LYS A 23 13.29 -11.35 -22.34
N THR A 24 13.19 -10.35 -21.46
CA THR A 24 12.77 -8.99 -21.83
C THR A 24 13.95 -8.06 -22.10
N LYS A 25 15.05 -8.23 -21.37
CA LYS A 25 16.24 -7.36 -21.49
C LYS A 25 17.44 -8.05 -22.12
N ASN A 26 17.38 -9.36 -22.36
CA ASN A 26 18.51 -10.16 -22.85
C ASN A 26 19.73 -10.05 -21.92
N GLU A 27 19.48 -10.01 -20.61
CA GLU A 27 20.49 -9.90 -19.57
C GLU A 27 20.25 -10.93 -18.47
N GLN A 28 21.34 -11.46 -17.91
CA GLN A 28 21.27 -12.29 -16.70
C GLN A 28 20.89 -11.47 -15.46
N TRP A 29 20.44 -12.16 -14.41
CA TRP A 29 20.21 -11.56 -13.10
C TRP A 29 21.51 -11.33 -12.34
N TYR A 30 21.78 -10.09 -11.97
CA TYR A 30 22.91 -9.69 -11.15
C TYR A 30 22.50 -9.53 -9.69
N ILE A 31 23.45 -9.66 -8.76
CA ILE A 31 23.17 -9.48 -7.34
C ILE A 31 22.65 -8.06 -7.01
N GLY A 32 23.05 -7.06 -7.81
CA GLY A 32 22.54 -5.69 -7.70
C GLY A 32 21.03 -5.58 -7.97
N ASP A 33 20.46 -6.45 -8.83
CA ASP A 33 19.01 -6.47 -9.07
C ASP A 33 18.26 -6.88 -7.80
N THR A 34 18.80 -7.85 -7.05
CA THR A 34 18.25 -8.26 -5.75
C THR A 34 18.29 -7.10 -4.74
N TYR A 35 19.38 -6.34 -4.71
CA TYR A 35 19.51 -5.21 -3.79
C TYR A 35 18.53 -4.07 -4.12
N HIS A 36 18.35 -3.76 -5.40
CA HIS A 36 17.33 -2.79 -5.81
C HIS A 36 15.92 -3.26 -5.48
N LEU A 37 15.60 -4.53 -5.78
CA LEU A 37 14.29 -5.11 -5.49
C LEU A 37 13.95 -5.07 -3.99
N ALA A 38 14.92 -5.34 -3.12
CA ALA A 38 14.73 -5.35 -1.67
C ALA A 38 14.28 -4.00 -1.09
N ILE A 39 14.60 -2.89 -1.75
CA ILE A 39 14.18 -1.54 -1.36
C ILE A 39 13.05 -0.97 -2.25
N GLY A 40 12.45 -1.81 -3.10
CA GLY A 40 11.36 -1.43 -3.99
C GLY A 40 11.76 -0.57 -5.19
N GLN A 41 13.01 -0.70 -5.67
CA GLN A 41 13.55 0.00 -6.83
C GLN A 41 13.88 -0.99 -7.98
N GLY A 42 14.49 -0.48 -9.05
CA GLY A 42 14.85 -1.26 -10.23
C GLY A 42 13.62 -1.48 -11.11
N ASP A 43 13.40 -2.72 -11.53
CA ASP A 43 12.31 -3.08 -12.44
C ASP A 43 10.97 -3.39 -11.74
N LEU A 44 10.89 -3.19 -10.41
CA LEU A 44 9.64 -3.38 -9.68
C LEU A 44 8.62 -2.30 -10.09
N LEU A 45 7.44 -2.73 -10.52
CA LEU A 45 6.30 -1.86 -10.78
C LEU A 45 5.09 -2.34 -9.98
N VAL A 46 4.48 -1.44 -9.22
CA VAL A 46 3.28 -1.73 -8.43
C VAL A 46 2.27 -0.61 -8.59
N THR A 47 0.98 -0.95 -8.57
CA THR A 47 -0.10 0.05 -8.55
C THR A 47 -0.37 0.51 -7.11
N PRO A 48 -0.89 1.74 -6.91
CA PRO A 48 -1.31 2.19 -5.58
C PRO A 48 -2.33 1.24 -4.92
N LEU A 49 -3.22 0.64 -5.70
CA LEU A 49 -4.19 -0.34 -5.21
C LEU A 49 -3.53 -1.64 -4.74
N GLN A 50 -2.51 -2.14 -5.44
CA GLN A 50 -1.73 -3.29 -4.98
C GLN A 50 -1.02 -3.00 -3.65
N VAL A 51 -0.44 -1.80 -3.50
CA VAL A 51 0.21 -1.37 -2.25
C VAL A 51 -0.81 -1.22 -1.12
N ALA A 52 -1.98 -0.63 -1.38
CA ALA A 52 -3.06 -0.55 -0.40
C ALA A 52 -3.55 -1.94 0.04
N ASN A 53 -3.76 -2.86 -0.91
CA ASN A 53 -4.23 -4.20 -0.61
C ASN A 53 -3.20 -5.00 0.22
N PHE A 54 -1.93 -4.93 -0.15
CA PHE A 54 -0.84 -5.52 0.64
C PHE A 54 -0.74 -4.90 2.05
N THR A 55 -0.87 -3.58 2.16
CA THR A 55 -0.83 -2.89 3.46
C THR A 55 -2.01 -3.29 4.35
N SER A 56 -3.18 -3.59 3.75
CA SER A 56 -4.33 -4.11 4.49
C SER A 56 -4.05 -5.43 5.19
N ALA A 57 -3.19 -6.29 4.61
CA ALA A 57 -2.78 -7.54 5.26
C ALA A 57 -2.00 -7.28 6.55
N PHE A 58 -1.19 -6.22 6.64
CA PHE A 58 -0.56 -5.86 7.92
C PHE A 58 -1.57 -5.27 8.89
N ALA A 59 -2.53 -4.48 8.41
CA ALA A 59 -3.57 -3.87 9.23
C ALA A 59 -4.49 -4.92 9.87
N ASN A 60 -4.80 -6.03 9.19
CA ASN A 60 -5.77 -7.04 9.63
C ASN A 60 -5.16 -8.40 10.04
N ASN A 61 -3.91 -8.40 10.52
CA ASN A 61 -3.21 -9.57 11.06
C ASN A 61 -2.93 -10.70 10.04
N GLY A 62 -2.69 -10.35 8.78
CA GLY A 62 -2.15 -11.26 7.76
C GLY A 62 -3.17 -11.82 6.79
N ASN A 63 -4.38 -11.27 6.77
CA ASN A 63 -5.46 -11.72 5.89
C ASN A 63 -5.50 -10.86 4.64
N LEU A 64 -5.20 -11.44 3.48
CA LEU A 64 -5.30 -10.75 2.21
C LEU A 64 -6.70 -10.96 1.63
N TYR A 65 -7.46 -9.88 1.55
CA TYR A 65 -8.79 -9.90 0.94
C TYR A 65 -8.76 -9.36 -0.49
N ARG A 66 -9.80 -9.68 -1.24
CA ARG A 66 -10.08 -9.05 -2.53
C ARG A 66 -10.72 -7.67 -2.27
N PRO A 67 -10.20 -6.58 -2.84
CA PRO A 67 -10.84 -5.27 -2.74
C PRO A 67 -12.11 -5.24 -3.59
N TYR A 68 -13.12 -4.52 -3.10
CA TYR A 68 -14.37 -4.25 -3.82
C TYR A 68 -14.72 -2.77 -3.69
N MET A 69 -15.26 -2.19 -4.77
CA MET A 69 -15.86 -0.86 -4.78
C MET A 69 -17.34 -0.93 -4.39
N VAL A 70 -18.04 -2.01 -4.77
CA VAL A 70 -19.47 -2.19 -4.49
C VAL A 70 -19.68 -2.99 -3.19
N THR A 71 -20.50 -2.47 -2.28
CA THR A 71 -20.89 -3.17 -1.04
C THR A 71 -22.21 -3.94 -1.20
N ARG A 72 -23.17 -3.40 -1.95
CA ARG A 72 -24.47 -4.01 -2.22
C ARG A 72 -25.07 -3.49 -3.51
N ILE A 73 -25.90 -4.31 -4.15
CA ILE A 73 -26.72 -3.98 -5.31
C ILE A 73 -28.16 -3.85 -4.84
N LEU A 74 -28.78 -2.71 -5.14
CA LEU A 74 -30.16 -2.39 -4.74
C LEU A 74 -31.11 -2.50 -5.94
N ASN A 75 -32.39 -2.80 -5.67
CA ASN A 75 -33.45 -2.67 -6.66
C ASN A 75 -33.96 -1.22 -6.76
N GLN A 76 -34.92 -0.97 -7.66
CA GLN A 76 -35.53 0.35 -7.83
C GLN A 76 -36.22 0.89 -6.57
N ASN A 77 -36.54 0.03 -5.61
CA ASN A 77 -37.17 0.37 -4.33
C ASN A 77 -36.16 0.46 -3.18
N ASN A 78 -34.85 0.55 -3.46
CA ASN A 78 -33.74 0.56 -2.49
C ASN A 78 -33.61 -0.70 -1.61
N ASN A 79 -34.27 -1.80 -1.95
CA ASN A 79 -34.08 -3.07 -1.25
C ASN A 79 -32.83 -3.80 -1.79
N PRO A 80 -31.99 -4.39 -0.92
CA PRO A 80 -30.80 -5.11 -1.35
C PRO A 80 -31.17 -6.38 -2.12
N ILE A 81 -30.75 -6.44 -3.38
CA ILE A 81 -30.83 -7.64 -4.23
C ILE A 81 -29.67 -8.58 -3.91
N ARG A 82 -28.48 -8.00 -3.69
CA ARG A 82 -27.25 -8.75 -3.45
C ARG A 82 -26.30 -7.96 -2.57
N ASN A 83 -25.82 -8.60 -1.51
CA ASN A 83 -24.69 -8.09 -0.72
C ASN A 83 -23.39 -8.68 -1.29
N ILE A 84 -22.33 -7.89 -1.32
CA ILE A 84 -21.00 -8.34 -1.72
C ILE A 84 -20.23 -8.69 -0.46
N GLU A 85 -19.95 -9.97 -0.26
CA GLU A 85 -19.20 -10.46 0.89
C GLU A 85 -17.69 -10.34 0.66
N SER A 86 -16.94 -10.13 1.74
CA SER A 86 -15.48 -10.08 1.69
C SER A 86 -14.91 -11.44 1.27
N GLN A 87 -14.12 -11.46 0.20
CA GLN A 87 -13.48 -12.67 -0.30
C GLN A 87 -12.04 -12.76 0.21
N LEU A 88 -11.75 -13.74 1.06
CA LEU A 88 -10.39 -14.05 1.51
C LEU A 88 -9.60 -14.70 0.36
N ILE A 89 -8.48 -14.09 -0.05
CA ILE A 89 -7.59 -14.60 -1.10
C ILE A 89 -6.51 -15.49 -0.47
N ARG A 90 -5.88 -15.02 0.60
CA ARG A 90 -4.81 -15.73 1.32
C ARG A 90 -4.83 -15.41 2.80
N ASN A 91 -4.50 -16.39 3.62
CA ASN A 91 -4.20 -16.24 5.03
C ASN A 91 -2.95 -17.06 5.39
N ASN A 92 -2.39 -16.82 6.58
CA ASN A 92 -1.27 -17.58 7.13
C ASN A 92 -0.06 -17.75 6.17
N PHE A 93 0.16 -16.77 5.28
CA PHE A 93 1.28 -16.76 4.33
C PHE A 93 2.48 -15.95 4.84
N ILE A 94 2.34 -15.30 6.00
CA ILE A 94 3.39 -14.63 6.77
C ILE A 94 3.18 -15.05 8.23
N ASP A 95 4.25 -15.43 8.92
CA ASP A 95 4.20 -15.70 10.36
C ASP A 95 3.66 -14.47 11.12
N ILE A 96 2.71 -14.70 12.03
CA ILE A 96 2.06 -13.63 12.79
C ILE A 96 3.05 -12.79 13.60
N ASN A 97 4.16 -13.36 14.07
CA ASN A 97 5.20 -12.63 14.78
C ASN A 97 5.95 -11.67 13.84
N ASN A 98 6.20 -12.08 12.60
CA ASN A 98 6.79 -11.19 11.58
C ASN A 98 5.84 -10.04 11.23
N ILE A 99 4.53 -10.30 11.18
CA ILE A 99 3.53 -9.24 10.98
C ILE A 99 3.57 -8.24 12.14
N LYS A 100 3.62 -8.72 13.40
CA LYS A 100 3.71 -7.85 14.58
C LYS A 100 4.97 -6.98 14.56
N ILE A 101 6.12 -7.56 14.22
CA ILE A 101 7.38 -6.83 14.08
C ILE A 101 7.27 -5.75 12.99
N ALA A 102 6.73 -6.10 11.82
CA ALA A 102 6.53 -5.14 10.73
C ALA A 102 5.58 -4.01 11.13
N ARG A 103 4.44 -4.31 11.78
CA ARG A 103 3.50 -3.32 12.31
C ARG A 103 4.18 -2.40 13.32
N GLN A 104 5.00 -2.94 14.22
CA GLN A 104 5.76 -2.14 15.18
C GLN A 104 6.73 -1.19 14.45
N GLY A 105 7.48 -1.68 13.46
CA GLY A 105 8.36 -0.82 12.66
C GLY A 105 7.60 0.28 11.90
N MET A 106 6.41 -0.03 11.36
CA MET A 106 5.54 0.97 10.74
C MET A 106 5.00 1.99 11.76
N ARG A 107 4.76 1.58 12.99
CA ARG A 107 4.38 2.49 14.09
C ARG A 107 5.55 3.39 14.48
N GLU A 108 6.75 2.83 14.58
CA GLU A 108 7.98 3.56 14.87
C GLU A 108 8.34 4.55 13.77
N ALA A 109 7.97 4.28 12.51
CA ALA A 109 8.09 5.28 11.45
C ALA A 109 7.31 6.56 11.76
N VAL A 110 6.17 6.47 12.45
CA VAL A 110 5.38 7.61 12.89
C VAL A 110 5.94 8.21 14.19
N THR A 111 6.22 7.40 15.21
CA THR A 111 6.65 7.95 16.52
C THR A 111 8.08 8.48 16.50
N LEU A 112 8.97 7.86 15.72
CA LEU A 112 10.41 8.12 15.73
C LEU A 112 11.02 8.28 14.34
N GLY A 113 10.31 7.97 13.25
CA GLY A 113 10.91 7.88 11.91
C GLY A 113 10.52 8.98 10.93
N SER A 114 10.37 8.60 9.66
CA SER A 114 10.13 9.51 8.55
C SER A 114 8.68 10.02 8.43
N ALA A 115 7.74 9.43 9.17
CA ALA A 115 6.31 9.77 9.12
C ALA A 115 5.85 10.55 10.37
N ARG A 116 6.77 11.25 11.06
CA ARG A 116 6.52 11.98 12.32
C ARG A 116 5.38 12.99 12.28
N ALA A 117 5.07 13.57 11.12
CA ALA A 117 3.94 14.49 10.99
C ALA A 117 2.60 13.85 11.42
N LEU A 118 2.46 12.53 11.30
CA LEU A 118 1.26 11.80 11.73
C LEU A 118 1.13 11.62 13.25
N GLN A 119 2.12 12.01 14.06
CA GLN A 119 1.98 11.99 15.53
C GLN A 119 0.88 12.93 16.03
N SER A 120 0.60 13.98 15.26
CA SER A 120 -0.44 14.96 15.57
C SER A 120 -1.79 14.64 14.90
N ALA A 121 -1.95 13.44 14.34
CA ALA A 121 -3.23 12.95 13.84
C ALA A 121 -4.19 12.61 15.00
N PRO A 122 -5.52 12.62 14.79
CA PRO A 122 -6.52 12.39 15.84
C PRO A 122 -6.48 10.97 16.43
N VAL A 123 -5.90 10.01 15.71
CA VAL A 123 -5.78 8.61 16.13
C VAL A 123 -4.35 8.11 15.94
N THR A 124 -4.02 7.05 16.68
CA THR A 124 -2.74 6.35 16.50
C THR A 124 -2.66 5.77 15.09
N SER A 125 -1.54 5.94 14.39
CA SER A 125 -1.34 5.35 13.05
C SER A 125 -0.02 4.60 12.95
N ALA A 126 0.12 3.81 11.89
CA ALA A 126 1.35 3.18 11.46
C ALA A 126 1.46 3.29 9.94
N GLY A 127 2.66 3.48 9.42
CA GLY A 127 2.87 3.61 7.99
C GLY A 127 4.32 3.57 7.57
N LYS A 128 4.56 3.80 6.29
CA LYS A 128 5.88 3.83 5.70
C LYS A 128 5.92 4.83 4.55
N THR A 129 6.96 5.66 4.53
CA THR A 129 7.27 6.54 3.40
C THR A 129 8.03 5.80 2.30
N GLY A 130 7.87 6.26 1.07
CA GLY A 130 8.69 5.88 -0.07
C GLY A 130 9.01 7.07 -0.97
N THR A 131 10.10 6.93 -1.71
CA THR A 131 10.53 7.90 -2.74
C THR A 131 10.90 7.07 -3.97
N ALA A 132 10.11 7.18 -5.03
CA ALA A 132 10.32 6.39 -6.24
C ALA A 132 11.04 7.22 -7.30
N GLN A 133 12.22 6.77 -7.70
CA GLN A 133 13.00 7.43 -8.73
C GLN A 133 12.54 6.92 -10.10
N TRP A 134 12.14 7.85 -10.98
CA TRP A 134 11.62 7.50 -12.31
C TRP A 134 12.36 8.22 -13.44
N SER A 135 13.11 9.29 -13.11
CA SER A 135 13.88 10.08 -14.06
C SER A 135 15.08 10.70 -13.37
N SER A 136 16.24 10.71 -14.03
CA SER A 136 17.44 11.39 -13.52
C SER A 136 17.36 12.92 -13.51
N LYS A 137 16.34 13.51 -14.18
CA LYS A 137 16.21 14.96 -14.35
C LYS A 137 14.99 15.57 -13.64
N LYS A 138 14.03 14.75 -13.23
CA LYS A 138 12.77 15.21 -12.63
C LYS A 138 12.69 14.77 -11.19
N SER A 139 11.87 15.47 -10.40
CA SER A 139 11.63 15.11 -9.01
C SER A 139 11.09 13.67 -8.91
N PRO A 140 11.51 12.92 -7.88
CA PRO A 140 10.97 11.59 -7.62
C PRO A 140 9.48 11.68 -7.26
N HIS A 141 8.80 10.54 -7.32
CA HIS A 141 7.43 10.44 -6.84
C HIS A 141 7.42 10.22 -5.32
N ALA A 142 6.57 10.97 -4.62
CA ALA A 142 6.40 10.86 -3.18
C ALA A 142 5.35 9.80 -2.85
N TRP A 143 5.72 8.82 -2.03
CA TRP A 143 4.84 7.73 -1.60
C TRP A 143 4.64 7.72 -0.09
N PHE A 144 3.43 7.36 0.32
CA PHE A 144 3.12 6.94 1.68
C PHE A 144 2.09 5.80 1.64
N THR A 145 2.24 4.82 2.52
CA THR A 145 1.17 3.86 2.82
C THR A 145 1.09 3.58 4.31
N GLY A 146 -0.11 3.39 4.84
CA GLY A 146 -0.31 3.15 6.26
C GLY A 146 -1.76 2.82 6.61
N PHE A 147 -2.01 2.62 7.90
CA PHE A 147 -3.33 2.33 8.44
C PHE A 147 -3.54 3.01 9.80
N ALA A 148 -4.80 3.19 10.17
CA ALA A 148 -5.22 3.77 11.44
C ALA A 148 -6.64 3.31 11.85
N PRO A 149 -6.99 3.28 13.15
CA PRO A 149 -6.09 3.35 14.31
C PRO A 149 -5.01 2.24 14.33
N TYR A 150 -3.94 2.39 15.11
CA TYR A 150 -2.87 1.39 15.13
C TYR A 150 -3.34 0.05 15.74
N ASP A 151 -4.09 0.11 16.84
CA ASP A 151 -4.48 -1.08 17.60
C ASP A 151 -5.69 -1.80 16.99
N ASN A 152 -6.68 -1.04 16.53
CA ASN A 152 -7.86 -1.55 15.84
C ASN A 152 -8.05 -0.83 14.50
N PRO A 153 -7.36 -1.26 13.42
CA PRO A 153 -7.37 -0.52 12.16
C PRO A 153 -8.75 -0.50 11.48
N GLU A 154 -9.17 0.70 11.05
CA GLU A 154 -10.44 0.95 10.36
C GLU A 154 -10.23 1.38 8.91
N ILE A 155 -9.09 2.02 8.62
CA ILE A 155 -8.75 2.54 7.28
C ILE A 155 -7.30 2.23 6.91
N VAL A 156 -7.08 1.93 5.62
CA VAL A 156 -5.77 1.89 4.96
C VAL A 156 -5.70 3.04 3.96
N ILE A 157 -4.57 3.75 3.94
CA ILE A 157 -4.34 4.90 3.07
C ILE A 157 -3.05 4.66 2.28
N THR A 158 -3.11 4.77 0.96
CA THR A 158 -1.93 4.81 0.08
C THR A 158 -1.99 6.06 -0.76
N ILE A 159 -0.94 6.88 -0.71
CA ILE A 159 -0.82 8.14 -1.43
C ILE A 159 0.41 8.06 -2.32
N LEU A 160 0.22 8.43 -3.59
CA LEU A 160 1.25 8.63 -4.58
C LEU A 160 1.09 10.02 -5.18
N ILE A 161 2.12 10.86 -5.04
CA ILE A 161 2.19 12.16 -5.70
C ILE A 161 3.31 12.12 -6.74
N GLU A 162 2.93 12.17 -8.01
CA GLU A 162 3.89 12.22 -9.10
C GLU A 162 4.74 13.48 -9.01
N GLN A 163 6.06 13.30 -9.11
CA GLN A 163 7.05 14.38 -8.99
C GLN A 163 6.93 15.19 -7.68
N GLY A 164 6.29 14.62 -6.66
CA GLY A 164 6.05 15.25 -5.36
C GLY A 164 7.26 15.32 -4.44
N GLY A 165 8.43 14.84 -4.87
CA GLY A 165 9.66 14.87 -4.06
C GLY A 165 9.67 13.74 -3.03
N GLU A 166 9.90 14.08 -1.75
CA GLU A 166 10.03 13.10 -0.69
C GLU A 166 8.66 12.71 -0.09
N GLY A 167 8.46 11.42 0.20
CA GLY A 167 7.25 10.94 0.86
C GLY A 167 6.95 11.65 2.19
N SER A 168 7.98 11.93 2.99
CA SER A 168 7.85 12.56 4.32
C SER A 168 7.36 14.01 4.26
N SER A 169 7.78 14.78 3.25
CA SER A 169 7.44 16.20 3.09
C SER A 169 6.10 16.44 2.41
N THR A 170 5.64 15.48 1.61
CA THR A 170 4.49 15.69 0.70
C THR A 170 3.37 14.69 0.95
N ALA A 171 3.65 13.39 0.89
CA ALA A 171 2.61 12.37 0.99
C ALA A 171 2.10 12.19 2.44
N VAL A 172 2.98 12.34 3.44
CA VAL A 172 2.63 12.18 4.86
C VAL A 172 1.70 13.31 5.36
N PRO A 173 1.93 14.60 5.06
CA PRO A 173 0.97 15.66 5.40
C PRO A 173 -0.43 15.43 4.80
N ILE A 174 -0.51 14.97 3.55
CA ILE A 174 -1.80 14.63 2.91
C ILE A 174 -2.46 13.46 3.66
N ALA A 175 -1.70 12.45 4.06
CA ALA A 175 -2.23 11.35 4.87
C ALA A 175 -2.80 11.87 6.21
N LYS A 176 -2.14 12.86 6.82
CA LYS A 176 -2.64 13.50 8.05
C LYS A 176 -3.98 14.19 7.79
N GLU A 177 -4.11 14.97 6.72
CA GLU A 177 -5.36 15.65 6.38
C GLU A 177 -6.51 14.65 6.15
N VAL A 178 -6.24 13.52 5.48
CA VAL A 178 -7.24 12.46 5.30
C VAL A 178 -7.66 11.85 6.63
N LEU A 179 -6.71 11.57 7.53
CA LEU A 179 -7.02 11.05 8.87
C LEU A 179 -7.75 12.07 9.73
N ASP A 180 -7.34 13.34 9.68
CA ASP A 180 -8.01 14.44 10.34
C ASP A 180 -9.47 14.50 9.91
N TRP A 181 -9.75 14.40 8.60
CA TRP A 181 -11.11 14.40 8.06
C TRP A 181 -11.90 13.15 8.44
N TYR A 182 -11.33 11.95 8.24
CA TYR A 182 -12.02 10.68 8.45
C TYR A 182 -12.41 10.46 9.92
N PHE A 183 -11.55 10.87 10.85
CA PHE A 183 -11.80 10.75 12.30
C PHE A 183 -12.33 12.03 12.93
N LYS A 184 -12.60 13.09 12.14
CA LYS A 184 -13.38 14.23 12.62
C LYS A 184 -14.82 13.79 12.79
N LYS A 185 -15.33 13.91 14.01
CA LYS A 185 -16.77 13.93 14.26
C LYS A 185 -17.27 15.37 14.14
#